data_AF-A0A945YAB7-F1
#
_entry.id   AF-A0A945YAB7-F1
#
_cell.length_a   1.000
_cell.length_b   1.000
_cell.length_c   1.000
_cell.angle_alpha   90.00
_cell.angle_beta   90.00
_cell.angle_gamma   90.00
#
_symmetry.space_group_name_H-M   'P 1'
#
loop_
_entity.id
_entity.type
_entity.pdbx_description
1 polymer ?
#
loop_
_entity_poly.entity_id
_entity_poly.type
_entity_poly.pdbx_seq_one_letter_code
_entity_poly.pdbx_strand_id
1 'polypeptide(L)'
;MLTFKCTLCGKCCEAGGPELTIKEALRFGASFPLAVRVVAVRQGRNPDVLIKHVKDLGFRIRPAPPGKENLTYFVYGNVFVTVPEGRPCPALRHEKCSLHPDKPLACAAAPFAAGLPPQLQKVALDRWSSWECCGHAEGELIYDDERIVSSSFRRDHRRTIGGMKSEQHLFASLLERIPKDILVVGPH
;
A
#
# COMPACT_ATOMS: atom_id res chain seq x y z
N MET A 1 -18.99 1.25 -9.93
CA MET A 1 -19.37 1.88 -8.64
C MET A 1 -19.08 0.93 -7.48
N LEU A 2 -18.57 1.44 -6.36
CA LEU A 2 -18.37 0.69 -5.10
C LEU A 2 -18.81 1.56 -3.92
N THR A 3 -19.73 1.04 -3.11
CA THR A 3 -20.07 1.58 -1.79
C THR A 3 -19.24 0.92 -0.70
N PHE A 4 -18.94 1.66 0.38
CA PHE A 4 -18.14 1.14 1.49
C PHE A 4 -18.61 1.67 2.85
N LYS A 5 -18.66 0.79 3.85
CA LYS A 5 -18.89 1.13 5.26
C LYS A 5 -17.97 0.28 6.13
N CYS A 6 -17.05 0.91 6.86
CA CYS A 6 -16.19 0.17 7.79
C CYS A 6 -17.03 -0.43 8.93
N THR A 7 -17.02 -1.75 9.07
CA THR A 7 -17.74 -2.49 10.13
C THR A 7 -16.86 -2.84 11.33
N LEU A 8 -15.62 -2.33 11.36
CA LEU A 8 -14.61 -2.65 12.38
C LEU A 8 -14.12 -4.12 12.38
N CYS A 9 -14.50 -4.93 11.39
CA CYS A 9 -14.22 -6.36 11.34
C CYS A 9 -12.73 -6.74 11.23
N GLY A 10 -11.85 -5.79 10.89
CA GLY A 10 -10.40 -6.04 10.77
C GLY A 10 -9.95 -6.74 9.47
N LYS A 11 -10.86 -7.04 8.54
CA LYS A 11 -10.54 -7.68 7.23
C LYS A 11 -9.49 -6.93 6.41
N CYS A 12 -9.40 -5.60 6.56
CA CYS A 12 -8.35 -4.79 5.95
C CYS A 12 -6.93 -5.20 6.34
N CYS A 13 -6.75 -5.82 7.50
CA CYS A 13 -5.46 -6.31 7.96
C CYS A 13 -5.12 -7.71 7.40
N GLU A 14 -6.13 -8.52 7.07
CA GLU A 14 -5.95 -9.85 6.45
C GLU A 14 -5.45 -9.74 5.00
N ALA A 15 -5.70 -8.63 4.29
CA ALA A 15 -5.19 -8.39 2.93
C ALA A 15 -3.69 -8.03 2.86
N GLY A 16 -2.91 -8.37 3.89
CA GLY A 16 -1.47 -8.11 3.96
C GLY A 16 -1.10 -6.84 4.73
N GLY A 17 -1.98 -6.39 5.64
CA GLY A 17 -1.75 -5.29 6.57
C GLY A 17 -1.68 -3.89 5.94
N PRO A 18 -1.82 -2.83 6.76
CA PRO A 18 -1.63 -1.46 6.28
C PRO A 18 -0.19 -1.18 5.89
N GLU A 19 -0.03 -0.39 4.83
CA GLU A 19 1.22 0.31 4.54
C GLU A 19 1.42 1.40 5.60
N LEU A 20 2.58 1.41 6.24
CA LEU A 20 2.93 2.34 7.30
C LEU A 20 3.99 3.32 6.80
N THR A 21 3.87 4.56 7.26
CA THR A 21 5.03 5.45 7.35
C THR A 21 6.06 4.88 8.33
N ILE A 22 7.32 5.28 8.24
CA ILE A 22 8.37 4.89 9.19
C ILE A 22 8.00 5.34 10.60
N LYS A 23 7.42 6.55 10.75
CA LYS A 23 6.92 7.00 12.06
C LYS A 23 5.85 6.07 12.63
N GLU A 24 4.88 5.65 11.80
CA GLU A 24 3.86 4.69 12.23
C GLU A 24 4.45 3.31 12.50
N ALA A 25 5.41 2.87 11.71
CA ALA A 25 6.12 1.61 11.93
C ALA A 25 6.80 1.60 13.30
N LEU A 26 7.49 2.68 13.68
CA LEU A 26 8.08 2.80 15.02
C LEU A 26 7.01 2.81 16.12
N ARG A 27 5.86 3.49 15.89
CA ARG A 27 4.73 3.49 16.82
C ARG A 27 4.16 2.08 17.04
N PHE A 28 4.11 1.27 15.99
CA PHE A 28 3.43 -0.04 15.97
C PHE A 28 4.37 -1.24 16.05
N GLY A 29 5.69 -1.03 16.08
CA GLY A 29 6.69 -2.10 15.98
C GLY A 29 6.70 -3.11 17.12
N ALA A 30 6.15 -2.76 18.28
CA ALA A 30 5.96 -3.71 19.38
C ALA A 30 4.69 -4.56 19.23
N SER A 31 3.73 -4.11 18.42
CA SER A 31 2.40 -4.74 18.27
C SER A 31 2.29 -5.63 17.04
N PHE A 32 3.12 -5.38 16.03
CA PHE A 32 3.03 -6.06 14.73
C PHE A 32 4.39 -6.46 14.20
N PRO A 33 4.50 -7.63 13.56
CA PRO A 33 5.61 -7.90 12.66
C PRO A 33 5.64 -6.85 11.55
N LEU A 34 6.83 -6.31 11.29
CA LEU A 34 7.05 -5.31 10.25
C LEU A 34 7.91 -5.89 9.13
N ALA A 35 7.62 -5.51 7.90
CA ALA A 35 8.46 -5.80 6.76
C ALA A 35 8.62 -4.56 5.87
N VAL A 36 9.75 -4.51 5.16
CA VAL A 36 9.98 -3.51 4.11
C VAL A 36 9.56 -4.13 2.79
N ARG A 37 8.68 -3.43 2.07
CA ARG A 37 8.33 -3.75 0.68
C ARG A 37 9.02 -2.76 -0.24
N VAL A 38 9.55 -3.30 -1.33
CA VAL A 38 10.13 -2.54 -2.42
C VAL A 38 9.34 -2.91 -3.66
N VAL A 39 8.64 -1.93 -4.24
CA VAL A 39 7.84 -2.15 -5.44
C VAL A 39 8.57 -1.57 -6.62
N ALA A 40 8.85 -2.42 -7.62
CA ALA A 40 9.52 -2.03 -8.84
C ALA A 40 8.55 -2.13 -10.02
N VAL A 41 8.46 -1.05 -10.81
CA VAL A 41 7.70 -1.03 -12.06
C VAL A 41 8.63 -0.81 -13.23
N ARG A 42 8.38 -1.53 -14.33
CA ARG A 42 9.25 -1.53 -15.52
C ARG A 42 8.54 -0.89 -16.70
N GLN A 43 9.21 0.08 -17.32
CA GLN A 43 8.74 0.68 -18.57
C GLN A 43 8.55 -0.40 -19.65
N GLY A 44 7.44 -0.33 -20.39
CA GLY A 44 7.07 -1.33 -21.40
C GLY A 44 6.50 -2.65 -20.86
N ARG A 45 6.47 -2.87 -19.53
CA ARG A 45 5.80 -4.03 -18.91
C ARG A 45 4.58 -3.63 -18.08
N ASN A 46 4.60 -2.47 -17.45
CA ASN A 46 3.49 -1.94 -16.66
C ASN A 46 2.78 -0.80 -17.40
N PRO A 47 1.48 -0.55 -17.13
CA PRO A 47 0.74 0.56 -17.72
C PRO A 47 1.40 1.92 -17.45
N ASP A 48 1.37 2.82 -18.42
CA ASP A 48 2.04 4.13 -18.31
C ASP A 48 1.52 4.98 -17.14
N VAL A 49 0.23 4.85 -16.80
CA VAL A 49 -0.36 5.53 -15.63
C VAL A 49 0.27 5.05 -14.32
N LEU A 50 0.61 3.76 -14.20
CA LEU A 50 1.32 3.22 -13.05
C LEU A 50 2.77 3.69 -13.03
N ILE A 51 3.44 3.68 -14.18
CA ILE A 51 4.81 4.21 -14.31
C ILE A 51 4.88 5.67 -13.87
N LYS A 52 3.94 6.52 -14.32
CA LYS A 52 3.86 7.92 -13.92
C LYS A 52 3.63 8.08 -12.42
N HIS A 53 2.69 7.30 -11.86
CA HIS A 53 2.42 7.30 -10.43
C HIS A 53 3.66 6.96 -9.60
N VAL A 54 4.39 5.91 -9.98
CA VAL A 54 5.59 5.49 -9.25
C VAL A 54 6.76 6.44 -9.46
N LYS A 55 6.89 7.08 -10.64
CA LYS A 55 7.86 8.17 -10.85
C LYS A 55 7.64 9.33 -9.87
N ASP A 56 6.38 9.68 -9.62
CA ASP A 56 6.03 10.77 -8.71
C ASP A 56 6.15 10.36 -7.24
N LEU A 57 6.09 9.07 -6.94
CA LEU A 57 6.25 8.52 -5.60
C LEU A 57 7.71 8.33 -5.22
N GLY A 58 8.50 7.70 -6.08
CA GLY A 58 9.76 7.05 -5.76
C GLY A 58 10.96 7.57 -6.53
N PHE A 59 11.94 6.70 -6.75
CA PHE A 59 13.18 7.02 -7.44
C PHE A 59 13.48 6.01 -8.55
N ARG A 60 14.34 6.45 -9.49
CA ARG A 60 14.74 5.64 -10.63
C ARG A 60 15.97 4.83 -10.27
N ILE A 61 15.91 3.52 -10.48
CA ILE A 61 17.09 2.66 -10.45
C ILE A 61 17.41 2.14 -11.86
N ARG A 62 18.70 2.02 -12.15
CA ARG A 62 19.21 1.41 -13.38
C ARG A 62 20.12 0.24 -12.99
N PRO A 63 19.55 -0.93 -12.63
CA PRO A 63 20.35 -2.12 -12.43
C PRO A 63 20.90 -2.57 -13.79
N ALA A 64 22.21 -2.60 -13.91
CA ALA A 64 22.89 -3.30 -14.99
C ALA A 64 23.55 -4.54 -14.39
N PRO A 65 23.00 -5.76 -14.60
CA PRO A 65 23.80 -6.97 -14.47
C PRO A 65 25.03 -6.84 -15.37
N PRO A 66 26.21 -7.38 -14.98
CA PRO A 66 27.37 -7.41 -15.87
C PRO A 66 26.98 -8.00 -17.24
N GLY A 67 27.20 -7.24 -18.32
CA GLY A 67 26.96 -7.69 -19.69
C GLY A 67 25.51 -7.63 -20.22
N LYS A 68 24.56 -6.97 -19.54
CA LYS A 68 23.18 -6.79 -20.06
C LYS A 68 22.80 -5.32 -20.27
N GLU A 69 21.85 -5.09 -21.17
CA GLU A 69 21.27 -3.76 -21.41
C GLU A 69 20.65 -3.16 -20.14
N ASN A 70 20.74 -1.83 -20.04
CA ASN A 70 20.18 -1.06 -18.94
C ASN A 70 18.66 -1.16 -18.92
N LEU A 71 18.11 -1.91 -17.97
CA LEU A 71 16.68 -1.88 -17.67
C LEU A 71 16.38 -0.69 -16.75
N THR A 72 15.39 0.13 -17.11
CA THR A 72 14.95 1.24 -16.26
C THR A 72 13.76 0.78 -15.40
N TYR A 73 13.94 0.83 -14.08
CA TYR A 73 12.89 0.60 -13.10
C TYR A 73 12.60 1.88 -12.32
N PHE A 74 11.33 2.07 -11.99
CA PHE A 74 10.90 3.06 -11.01
C PHE A 74 10.49 2.31 -9.76
N VAL A 75 10.98 2.77 -8.61
CA VAL A 75 10.88 2.04 -7.35
C VAL A 75 10.40 2.97 -6.26
N TYR A 76 9.48 2.48 -5.43
CA TYR A 76 9.20 3.07 -4.13
C TYR A 76 9.31 1.99 -3.05
N GLY A 77 9.69 2.42 -1.85
CA GLY A 77 9.69 1.58 -0.66
C GLY A 77 8.59 1.99 0.31
N ASN A 78 8.09 1.02 1.08
CA ASN A 78 7.23 1.27 2.23
C ASN A 78 7.46 0.23 3.32
N VAL A 79 7.20 0.61 4.58
CA VAL A 79 7.04 -0.39 5.64
C VAL A 79 5.60 -0.87 5.59
N PHE A 80 5.35 -2.14 5.87
CA PHE A 80 4.01 -2.65 6.02
C PHE A 80 3.93 -3.60 7.22
N VAL A 81 2.76 -3.63 7.83
CA VAL A 81 2.42 -4.64 8.83
C VAL A 81 2.27 -5.98 8.10
N THR A 82 2.97 -7.00 8.58
CA THR A 82 2.77 -8.37 8.12
C THR A 82 1.96 -9.12 9.17
N VAL A 83 0.75 -9.52 8.77
CA VAL A 83 -0.03 -10.53 9.48
C VAL A 83 0.14 -11.82 8.68
N PRO A 84 0.72 -12.89 9.25
CA PRO A 84 0.83 -14.17 8.56
C PRO A 84 -0.54 -14.62 8.04
N GLU A 85 -0.55 -15.22 6.86
CA GLU A 85 -1.78 -15.75 6.27
C GLU A 85 -2.45 -16.74 7.24
N GLY A 86 -3.78 -16.67 7.32
CA GLY A 86 -4.58 -17.49 8.23
C GLY A 86 -4.52 -17.08 9.71
N ARG A 87 -3.80 -16.01 10.08
CA ARG A 87 -3.82 -15.47 11.45
C ARG A 87 -4.72 -14.23 11.57
N PRO A 88 -5.46 -14.07 12.68
CA PRO A 88 -6.23 -12.87 12.93
C PRO A 88 -5.29 -11.66 13.13
N CYS A 89 -5.80 -10.47 12.82
CA CYS A 89 -5.09 -9.23 13.09
C CYS A 89 -4.77 -9.06 14.59
N PRO A 90 -3.52 -8.76 14.98
CA PRO A 90 -3.15 -8.49 16.38
C PRO A 90 -3.94 -7.36 17.06
N ALA A 91 -4.50 -6.43 16.28
CA ALA A 91 -5.33 -5.35 16.80
C ALA A 91 -6.83 -5.69 16.91
N LEU A 92 -7.26 -6.90 16.54
CA LEU A 92 -8.65 -7.30 16.72
C LEU A 92 -8.90 -7.64 18.20
N ARG A 93 -9.70 -6.83 18.89
CA ARG A 93 -10.09 -7.03 20.30
C ARG A 93 -11.61 -7.10 20.38
N HIS A 94 -12.14 -8.16 20.97
CA HIS A 94 -13.61 -8.39 21.04
C HIS A 94 -14.27 -8.20 19.66
N GLU A 95 -13.65 -8.78 18.63
CA GLU A 95 -14.11 -8.73 17.24
C GLU A 95 -14.17 -7.32 16.61
N LYS A 96 -13.53 -6.33 17.25
CA LYS A 96 -13.43 -4.95 16.74
C LYS A 96 -12.00 -4.50 16.63
N CYS A 97 -11.70 -3.75 15.57
CA CYS A 97 -10.39 -3.17 15.34
C CYS A 97 -10.07 -2.09 16.38
N SER A 98 -9.13 -2.38 17.29
CA SER A 98 -8.68 -1.45 18.33
C SER A 98 -7.90 -0.24 17.80
N LEU A 99 -7.40 -0.29 16.56
CA LEU A 99 -6.76 0.86 15.91
C LEU A 99 -7.75 1.89 15.34
N HIS A 100 -9.06 1.60 15.35
CA HIS A 100 -10.04 2.47 14.70
C HIS A 100 -10.04 3.94 15.22
N PRO A 101 -9.83 4.22 16.52
CA PRO A 101 -9.74 5.59 17.01
C PRO A 101 -8.46 6.33 16.58
N ASP A 102 -7.36 5.62 16.33
CA ASP A 102 -6.04 6.17 15.96
C ASP A 102 -5.45 5.38 14.79
N LYS A 103 -6.18 5.42 13.66
CA LYS A 103 -5.82 4.66 12.46
C LYS A 103 -4.50 5.15 11.89
N PRO A 104 -3.60 4.24 11.48
CA PRO A 104 -2.58 4.58 10.50
C PRO A 104 -3.20 5.20 9.24
N LEU A 105 -2.41 5.98 8.49
CA LEU A 105 -2.83 6.64 7.25
C LEU A 105 -3.43 5.67 6.24
N ALA A 106 -2.77 4.53 5.99
CA ALA A 106 -3.32 3.51 5.08
C ALA A 106 -4.63 2.91 5.59
N CYS A 107 -4.80 2.73 6.90
CA CYS A 107 -6.08 2.26 7.46
C CYS A 107 -7.20 3.30 7.32
N ALA A 108 -6.88 4.59 7.35
CA ALA A 108 -7.84 5.66 7.09
C ALA A 108 -8.23 5.74 5.61
N ALA A 109 -7.30 5.42 4.71
CA ALA A 109 -7.54 5.37 3.27
C ALA A 109 -8.18 4.07 2.77
N ALA A 110 -8.24 3.02 3.60
CA ALA A 110 -8.82 1.74 3.23
C ALA A 110 -10.26 1.93 2.71
N PRO A 111 -10.66 1.30 1.59
CA PRO A 111 -9.95 0.19 0.97
C PRO A 111 -8.73 0.62 0.14
N PHE A 112 -8.63 1.83 -0.41
CA PHE A 112 -7.63 2.19 -1.44
C PHE A 112 -6.15 1.91 -1.12
N ALA A 113 -5.40 1.47 -2.14
CA ALA A 113 -3.96 1.24 -2.07
C ALA A 113 -3.18 2.48 -2.53
N ALA A 114 -2.28 3.02 -1.71
CA ALA A 114 -1.52 4.23 -2.07
C ALA A 114 -0.51 3.98 -3.21
N GLY A 115 -0.02 2.74 -3.33
CA GLY A 115 0.84 2.28 -4.42
C GLY A 115 0.19 2.27 -5.82
N LEU A 116 -1.13 2.44 -5.93
CA LEU A 116 -1.84 2.48 -7.21
C LEU A 116 -2.42 3.87 -7.48
N PRO A 117 -2.38 4.36 -8.73
CA PRO A 117 -3.12 5.55 -9.12
C PRO A 117 -4.64 5.27 -9.07
N PRO A 118 -5.50 6.31 -8.95
CA PRO A 118 -6.95 6.15 -8.89
C PRO A 118 -7.52 5.21 -9.95
N GLN A 119 -7.03 5.30 -11.18
CA GLN A 119 -7.49 4.52 -12.33
C GLN A 119 -7.28 3.02 -12.18
N LEU A 120 -6.27 2.63 -11.40
CA LEU A 120 -5.93 1.23 -11.20
C LEU A 120 -6.40 0.68 -9.85
N GLN A 121 -7.12 1.49 -9.05
CA GLN A 121 -7.63 1.04 -7.75
C GLN A 121 -8.55 -0.16 -7.88
N LYS A 122 -9.26 -0.32 -9.00
CA LYS A 122 -10.12 -1.47 -9.25
C LYS A 122 -9.42 -2.81 -9.00
N VAL A 123 -8.14 -2.95 -9.38
CA VAL A 123 -7.36 -4.18 -9.14
C VAL A 123 -7.27 -4.50 -7.64
N ALA A 124 -7.07 -3.49 -6.82
CA ALA A 124 -7.02 -3.67 -5.37
C ALA A 124 -8.42 -3.87 -4.77
N LEU A 125 -9.42 -3.12 -5.25
CA LEU A 125 -10.82 -3.25 -4.83
C LEU A 125 -11.40 -4.63 -5.13
N ASP A 126 -11.07 -5.23 -6.28
CA ASP A 126 -11.54 -6.55 -6.65
C ASP A 126 -11.03 -7.63 -5.68
N ARG A 127 -9.82 -7.47 -5.14
CA ARG A 127 -9.26 -8.34 -4.09
C ARG A 127 -10.07 -8.29 -2.78
N TRP A 128 -10.76 -7.18 -2.53
CA TRP A 128 -11.50 -6.93 -1.29
C TRP A 128 -13.01 -7.02 -1.46
N SER A 129 -13.47 -7.39 -2.66
CA SER A 129 -14.89 -7.44 -3.02
C SER A 129 -15.73 -8.37 -2.14
N SER A 130 -15.09 -9.38 -1.51
CA SER A 130 -15.74 -10.32 -0.60
C SER A 130 -15.89 -9.81 0.83
N TRP A 131 -15.39 -8.60 1.16
CA TRP A 131 -15.53 -8.06 2.51
C TRP A 131 -16.92 -7.49 2.72
N GLU A 132 -17.51 -7.76 3.89
CA GLU A 132 -18.81 -7.19 4.30
C GLU A 132 -18.84 -5.66 4.29
N CYS A 133 -17.68 -5.02 4.42
CA CYS A 133 -17.56 -3.57 4.32
C CYS A 133 -17.77 -3.03 2.88
N CYS A 134 -17.57 -3.87 1.86
CA CYS A 134 -17.62 -3.52 0.43
C CYS A 134 -19.01 -3.84 -0.15
N GLY A 135 -19.57 -2.95 -0.96
CA GLY A 135 -20.93 -3.11 -1.49
C GLY A 135 -22.03 -2.98 -0.42
N HIS A 136 -21.69 -2.46 0.76
CA HIS A 136 -22.63 -2.31 1.87
C HIS A 136 -23.77 -1.36 1.48
N ALA A 137 -25.02 -1.73 1.77
CA ALA A 137 -26.22 -0.97 1.39
C ALA A 137 -26.24 0.45 1.97
N GLU A 138 -25.83 0.58 3.24
CA GLU A 138 -25.66 1.88 3.92
C GLU A 138 -24.27 2.50 3.72
N GLY A 139 -23.47 1.99 2.78
CA GLY A 139 -22.13 2.48 2.51
C GLY A 139 -22.10 3.77 1.72
N GLU A 140 -21.07 4.58 1.94
CA GLU A 140 -20.79 5.74 1.11
C GLU A 140 -20.28 5.27 -0.26
N LEU A 141 -20.72 5.91 -1.35
CA LEU A 141 -20.09 5.70 -2.66
C LEU A 141 -18.67 6.26 -2.62
N ILE A 142 -17.67 5.39 -2.66
CA ILE A 142 -16.26 5.79 -2.52
C ILE A 142 -15.49 5.74 -3.83
N TYR A 143 -15.90 4.90 -4.77
CA TYR A 143 -15.23 4.71 -6.05
C TYR A 143 -16.24 4.58 -7.18
N ASP A 144 -16.05 5.37 -8.22
CA ASP A 144 -16.83 5.30 -9.44
C ASP A 144 -15.95 5.60 -10.65
N ASP A 145 -16.10 4.78 -11.68
CA ASP A 145 -15.40 4.90 -12.97
C ASP A 145 -13.97 5.45 -12.86
N GLU A 146 -13.06 4.64 -12.33
CA GLU A 146 -11.63 4.99 -12.21
C GLU A 146 -11.29 6.15 -11.24
N ARG A 147 -12.24 6.59 -10.43
CA ARG A 147 -12.07 7.75 -9.53
C ARG A 147 -12.48 7.46 -8.10
N ILE A 148 -11.69 7.98 -7.16
CA ILE A 148 -12.10 8.10 -5.76
C ILE A 148 -13.03 9.32 -5.66
N VAL A 149 -14.33 9.07 -5.51
CA VAL A 149 -15.36 10.12 -5.55
C VAL A 149 -15.64 10.72 -4.17
N SER A 150 -15.49 9.95 -3.11
CA SER A 150 -15.61 10.47 -1.75
C SER A 150 -14.49 11.48 -1.43
N SER A 151 -14.85 12.60 -0.81
CA SER A 151 -13.88 13.63 -0.40
C SER A 151 -12.99 13.17 0.76
N SER A 152 -13.55 12.45 1.73
CA SER A 152 -12.83 11.93 2.91
C SER A 152 -11.78 10.90 2.49
N PHE A 153 -12.19 9.86 1.75
CA PHE A 153 -11.27 8.82 1.28
C PHE A 153 -10.22 9.36 0.32
N ARG A 154 -10.57 10.30 -0.55
CA ARG A 154 -9.59 10.95 -1.44
C ARG A 154 -8.57 11.77 -0.67
N ARG A 155 -8.99 12.49 0.38
CA ARG A 155 -8.07 13.21 1.27
C ARG A 155 -7.14 12.22 1.97
N ASP A 156 -7.67 11.14 2.54
CA ASP A 156 -6.86 10.18 3.28
C ASP A 156 -5.91 9.38 2.36
N HIS A 157 -6.35 9.00 1.16
CA HIS A 157 -5.49 8.40 0.13
C HIS A 157 -4.33 9.33 -0.27
N ARG A 158 -4.61 10.63 -0.47
CA ARG A 158 -3.56 11.63 -0.72
C ARG A 158 -2.61 11.79 0.46
N ARG A 159 -3.10 11.73 1.70
CA ARG A 159 -2.26 11.80 2.90
C ARG A 159 -1.32 10.60 2.98
N THR A 160 -1.80 9.39 2.69
CA THR A 160 -0.97 8.18 2.63
C THR A 160 0.12 8.31 1.57
N ILE A 161 -0.23 8.78 0.36
CA ILE A 161 0.74 9.08 -0.70
C ILE A 161 1.76 10.12 -0.23
N GLY A 162 1.32 11.20 0.42
CA GLY A 162 2.20 12.24 0.95
C GLY A 162 3.18 11.72 1.99
N GLY A 163 2.72 10.86 2.91
CA GLY A 163 3.55 10.16 3.87
C GLY A 163 4.63 9.31 3.19
N MET A 164 4.21 8.45 2.26
CA MET A 164 5.15 7.63 1.48
C MET A 164 6.20 8.47 0.74
N LYS A 165 5.80 9.57 0.09
CA LYS A 165 6.72 10.47 -0.61
C LYS A 165 7.74 11.10 0.32
N SER A 166 7.28 11.59 1.48
CA SER A 166 8.15 12.27 2.45
C SER A 166 9.29 11.40 2.98
N GLU A 167 9.09 10.08 2.97
CA GLU A 167 10.04 9.11 3.53
C GLU A 167 10.86 8.35 2.48
N GLN A 168 10.64 8.58 1.17
CA GLN A 168 11.36 7.82 0.13
C GLN A 168 12.87 7.97 0.17
N HIS A 169 13.38 9.12 0.62
CA HIS A 169 14.83 9.31 0.78
C HIS A 169 15.43 8.31 1.79
N LEU A 170 14.68 7.94 2.84
CA LEU A 170 15.11 6.94 3.82
C LEU A 170 15.13 5.55 3.21
N PHE A 171 14.14 5.21 2.37
CA PHE A 171 14.13 3.95 1.63
C PHE A 171 15.26 3.88 0.61
N ALA A 172 15.58 4.97 -0.09
CA ALA A 172 16.73 5.02 -0.99
C ALA A 172 18.04 4.71 -0.24
N SER A 173 18.27 5.39 0.90
CA SER A 173 19.43 5.12 1.74
C SER A 173 19.47 3.68 2.30
N LEU A 174 18.31 3.09 2.59
CA LEU A 174 18.23 1.69 2.98
C LEU A 174 18.65 0.76 1.83
N LEU A 175 18.12 0.98 0.62
CA LEU A 175 18.46 0.15 -0.55
C LEU A 175 19.94 0.21 -0.93
N GLU A 176 20.58 1.38 -0.77
CA GLU A 176 22.02 1.53 -1.00
C GLU A 176 22.89 0.70 -0.05
N ARG A 177 22.36 0.37 1.13
CA ARG A 177 23.05 -0.41 2.17
C ARG A 177 22.72 -1.89 2.11
N ILE A 178 21.68 -2.30 1.38
CA ILE A 178 21.34 -3.71 1.21
C ILE A 178 22.37 -4.31 0.24
N PRO A 179 23.09 -5.38 0.64
CA PRO A 179 23.96 -6.11 -0.26
C PRO A 179 23.22 -6.53 -1.53
N LYS A 180 23.79 -6.24 -2.70
CA LYS A 180 23.10 -6.40 -4.00
C LYS A 180 22.76 -7.86 -4.33
N ASP A 181 23.43 -8.80 -3.67
CA ASP A 181 23.21 -10.25 -3.69
C ASP A 181 22.01 -10.71 -2.85
N ILE A 182 21.50 -9.87 -1.94
CA ILE A 182 20.33 -10.15 -1.08
C ILE A 182 19.03 -9.63 -1.72
N LEU A 183 19.11 -8.80 -2.76
CA LEU A 183 17.97 -8.28 -3.49
C LEU A 183 17.34 -9.39 -4.37
N VAL A 184 16.58 -10.27 -3.73
CA VAL A 184 15.77 -11.29 -4.41
C VAL A 184 14.56 -10.59 -5.04
N VAL A 185 14.64 -10.34 -6.35
CA VAL A 185 13.47 -9.95 -7.14
C VAL A 185 12.60 -11.20 -7.29
N GLY A 186 11.59 -11.34 -6.43
CA GLY A 186 10.63 -12.45 -6.51
C GLY A 186 9.92 -12.46 -7.87
N PRO A 187 9.65 -13.64 -8.46
CA PRO A 187 8.74 -13.73 -9.59
C PRO A 187 7.33 -13.34 -9.12
N HIS A 188 6.70 -12.40 -9.84
CA HIS A 188 5.26 -12.20 -9.76
C HIS A 188 4.54 -13.33 -10.51
#